data_AF-A0A1Q7TRF6-F1
#
_entry.id   AF-A0A1Q7TRF6-F1
#
_cell.length_a   1.000
_cell.length_b   1.000
_cell.length_c   1.000
_cell.angle_alpha   90.00
_cell.angle_beta   90.00
_cell.angle_gamma   90.00
#
_symmetry.space_group_name_H-M   'P 1'
#
loop_
_entity.id
_entity.type
_entity.pdbx_description
1 polymer ?
#
loop_
_entity_poly.entity_id
_entity_poly.type
_entity_poly.pdbx_seq_one_letter_code
_entity_poly.pdbx_strand_id
1 'polypeptide(L)'
;MRDDAEVEAAAVSSLEPTAGPEGFVLEEIEMRGFMRYLEKTVPPLRFPEKYTVITGRTGAGKSSILDAITFALYGKTTRTDIQSVKLADVCRPNGYVRVAFRQGDERWEITRGFTTKKESYLEVTRDGESVQGTIPDKERTIRDVVGLDYDGFRNSTFVRQEEMKELGAASGAQRLAVFQKLFRLEIFEQALERAKERFTTVKADMQAKEAEIAAREEALGRLPALREQLGTLDQERKERGARVAQLQAALEAGFREMKDLEAKHERWVRSSAALEDRSTQLKALEAREIEVRDQGQIAAKLEPERATLEKEIEDLDRLAPSQDRLAPDRHRPGDRVQLPPRRRTTGRARDANRAGTGMARGPCRLGPGAQRGTSARGEGPLPGP
;
A
#
# COMPACT_ATOMS: atom_id res chain seq x y z
N MET A 1 -25.47 -89.41 43.45
CA MET A 1 -24.50 -88.88 42.47
C MET A 1 -24.67 -87.36 42.54
N ARG A 2 -24.10 -86.58 43.47
CA ARG A 2 -22.70 -86.45 43.94
C ARG A 2 -21.72 -86.48 42.78
N ASP A 3 -21.63 -85.35 42.10
CA ASP A 3 -20.46 -84.96 41.31
C ASP A 3 -19.67 -83.96 42.17
N ASP A 4 -18.61 -84.50 42.77
CA ASP A 4 -17.58 -83.75 43.47
C ASP A 4 -16.67 -83.12 42.40
N ALA A 5 -16.84 -81.83 42.15
CA ALA A 5 -15.87 -81.04 41.38
C ALA A 5 -14.80 -80.53 42.36
N GLU A 6 -13.72 -81.30 42.46
CA GLU A 6 -12.49 -80.92 43.17
C GLU A 6 -11.95 -79.60 42.61
N VAL A 7 -11.96 -78.57 43.45
CA VAL A 7 -11.26 -77.30 43.18
C VAL A 7 -9.79 -77.54 43.50
N GLU A 8 -9.02 -77.90 42.47
CA GLU A 8 -7.56 -77.94 42.54
C GLU A 8 -7.04 -76.52 42.83
N ALA A 9 -6.63 -76.31 44.08
CA ALA A 9 -5.91 -75.13 44.51
C ALA A 9 -4.52 -75.15 43.85
N ALA A 10 -4.41 -74.53 42.68
CA ALA A 10 -3.12 -74.25 42.05
C ALA A 10 -2.26 -73.47 43.05
N ALA A 11 -1.18 -74.12 43.49
CA ALA A 11 -0.17 -73.53 44.34
C ALA A 11 0.27 -72.20 43.72
N VAL A 12 0.15 -71.13 44.50
CA VAL A 12 0.68 -69.80 44.17
C VAL A 12 2.19 -69.97 44.06
N SER A 13 2.66 -70.21 42.84
CA SER A 13 4.07 -70.14 42.48
C SER A 13 4.55 -68.76 42.91
N SER A 14 5.36 -68.77 43.95
CA SER A 14 6.16 -67.67 44.47
C SER A 14 6.47 -66.62 43.39
N LEU A 15 5.83 -65.46 43.49
CA LEU A 15 6.23 -64.21 42.86
C LEU A 15 7.50 -63.69 43.55
N GLU A 16 8.55 -64.50 43.59
CA GLU A 16 9.91 -64.02 43.81
C GLU A 16 10.37 -63.48 42.45
N PRO A 17 10.52 -62.16 42.26
CA PRO A 17 11.18 -61.66 41.07
C PRO A 17 12.61 -62.20 41.10
N THR A 18 12.97 -62.98 40.08
CA THR A 18 14.33 -63.42 39.78
C THR A 18 15.25 -62.20 39.85
N ALA A 19 16.15 -62.18 40.83
CA ALA A 19 17.13 -61.13 41.02
C ALA A 19 18.22 -61.22 39.93
N GLY A 20 17.94 -60.61 38.78
CA GLY A 20 18.95 -60.05 37.89
C GLY A 20 19.15 -58.56 38.21
N PRO A 21 20.33 -57.97 37.92
CA PRO A 21 20.68 -56.62 38.34
C PRO A 21 20.05 -55.59 37.40
N GLU A 22 18.72 -55.43 37.38
CA GLU A 22 18.06 -54.42 36.53
C GLU A 22 17.59 -53.18 37.30
N GLY A 23 18.18 -52.90 38.47
CA GLY A 23 17.75 -51.79 39.31
C GLY A 23 18.87 -51.09 40.06
N PHE A 24 18.55 -49.90 40.54
CA PHE A 24 19.38 -49.12 41.45
C PHE A 24 19.51 -49.83 42.79
N VAL A 25 20.72 -50.29 43.14
CA VAL A 25 21.00 -50.97 44.42
C VAL A 25 22.03 -50.17 45.20
N LEU A 26 21.62 -49.59 46.33
CA LEU A 26 22.51 -48.88 47.23
C LEU A 26 23.46 -49.87 47.94
N GLU A 27 24.77 -49.62 47.92
CA GLU A 27 25.77 -50.51 48.54
C GLU A 27 26.33 -49.93 49.84
N GLU A 28 26.79 -48.69 49.81
CA GLU A 28 27.37 -48.04 50.98
C GLU A 28 27.18 -46.52 50.97
N ILE A 29 27.12 -45.95 52.17
CA ILE A 29 27.10 -44.51 52.39
C ILE A 29 28.14 -44.13 53.44
N GLU A 30 28.92 -43.10 53.11
CA GLU A 30 29.89 -42.47 53.98
C GLU A 30 29.56 -40.99 54.13
N MET A 31 29.56 -40.49 55.37
CA MET A 31 29.20 -39.12 55.70
C MET A 31 30.26 -38.51 56.60
N ARG A 32 30.50 -37.22 56.43
CA ARG A 32 31.29 -36.40 57.35
C ARG A 32 30.72 -34.99 57.37
N GLY A 33 30.53 -34.41 58.56
CA GLY A 33 30.01 -33.05 58.70
C GLY A 33 28.59 -32.87 58.16
N PHE A 34 27.81 -33.95 58.01
CA PHE A 34 26.46 -33.92 57.41
C PHE A 34 25.40 -34.14 58.49
N MET A 35 24.55 -33.14 58.74
CA MET A 35 23.54 -33.12 59.80
C MET A 35 24.07 -33.63 61.17
N ARG A 36 23.60 -34.79 61.64
CA ARG A 36 23.99 -35.42 62.91
C ARG A 36 25.29 -36.24 62.78
N TYR A 37 25.72 -36.56 61.57
CA TYR A 37 26.95 -37.30 61.26
C TYR A 37 28.12 -36.31 61.11
N LEU A 38 28.58 -35.78 62.26
CA LEU A 38 29.65 -34.77 62.28
C LEU A 38 31.03 -35.38 61.99
N GLU A 39 31.30 -36.53 62.59
CA GLU A 39 32.53 -37.29 62.36
C GLU A 39 32.39 -38.16 61.11
N LYS A 40 33.54 -38.58 60.58
CA LYS A 40 33.58 -39.51 59.46
C LYS A 40 32.96 -40.83 59.91
N THR A 41 31.95 -41.31 59.19
CA THR A 41 31.38 -42.65 59.42
C THR A 41 32.41 -43.71 59.03
N VAL A 42 33.06 -44.33 60.01
CA VAL A 42 34.03 -45.40 59.83
C VAL A 42 33.63 -46.61 60.69
N PRO A 43 33.38 -47.80 60.10
CA PRO A 43 33.29 -48.05 58.66
C PRO A 43 32.08 -47.31 58.01
N PRO A 44 32.04 -47.18 56.66
CA PRO A 44 30.84 -46.72 55.97
C PRO A 44 29.63 -47.56 56.33
N LEU A 45 28.45 -46.95 56.32
CA LEU A 45 27.18 -47.66 56.51
C LEU A 45 26.92 -48.49 55.25
N ARG A 46 26.87 -49.82 55.40
CA ARG A 46 26.69 -50.76 54.29
C ARG A 46 25.26 -51.28 54.22
N PHE A 47 24.81 -51.59 53.01
CA PHE A 47 23.51 -52.17 52.70
C PHE A 47 23.71 -53.51 51.95
N PRO A 48 24.28 -54.53 52.61
CA PRO A 48 24.69 -55.77 51.94
C PRO A 48 23.52 -56.71 51.59
N GLU A 49 22.38 -56.56 52.26
CA GLU A 49 21.23 -57.45 52.14
C GLU A 49 20.01 -56.73 51.55
N LYS A 50 19.12 -57.50 50.91
CA LYS A 50 17.86 -57.02 50.31
C LYS A 50 16.99 -56.23 51.31
N TYR A 51 17.09 -56.55 52.60
CA TYR A 51 16.40 -55.85 53.68
C TYR A 51 17.42 -55.36 54.71
N THR A 52 17.47 -54.04 54.94
CA THR A 52 18.32 -53.44 55.97
C THR A 52 17.46 -52.66 56.96
N VAL A 53 17.57 -52.97 58.25
CA VAL A 53 16.82 -52.29 59.30
C VAL A 53 17.73 -51.33 60.07
N ILE A 54 17.42 -50.03 59.99
CA ILE A 54 18.13 -49.00 60.75
C ILE A 54 17.32 -48.66 62.00
N THR A 55 17.79 -49.07 63.17
CA THR A 55 17.14 -48.80 64.45
C THR A 55 17.86 -47.70 65.24
N GLY A 56 17.13 -47.04 66.14
CA GLY A 56 17.69 -45.98 66.99
C GLY A 56 16.60 -45.10 67.57
N ARG A 57 16.94 -44.28 68.57
CA ARG A 57 15.97 -43.34 69.19
C ARG A 57 15.48 -42.29 68.19
N THR A 58 14.31 -41.68 68.46
CA THR A 58 13.85 -40.51 67.70
C THR A 58 14.91 -39.40 67.79
N GLY A 59 15.28 -38.82 66.66
CA GLY A 59 16.35 -37.81 66.59
C GLY A 59 17.78 -38.36 66.46
N ALA A 60 17.98 -39.69 66.44
CA ALA A 60 19.31 -40.31 66.29
C ALA A 60 19.95 -40.15 64.89
N GLY A 61 19.26 -39.51 63.93
CA GLY A 61 19.79 -39.29 62.58
C GLY A 61 19.34 -40.29 61.51
N LYS A 62 18.40 -41.20 61.80
CA LYS A 62 17.87 -42.18 60.82
C LYS A 62 17.37 -41.52 59.53
N SER A 63 16.55 -40.49 59.64
CA SER A 63 16.07 -39.72 58.48
C SER A 63 17.20 -38.95 57.77
N SER A 64 18.25 -38.58 58.51
CA SER A 64 19.44 -37.90 57.94
C SER A 64 20.23 -38.80 57.00
N ILE A 65 20.18 -40.12 57.15
CA ILE A 65 20.79 -41.06 56.19
C ILE A 65 20.10 -40.93 54.84
N LEU A 66 18.77 -40.87 54.83
CA LEU A 66 18.02 -40.74 53.58
C LEU A 66 18.19 -39.35 52.94
N ASP A 67 18.25 -38.30 53.76
CA ASP A 67 18.63 -36.96 53.30
C ASP A 67 20.05 -36.92 52.72
N ALA A 68 20.98 -37.73 53.26
CA ALA A 68 22.33 -37.83 52.73
C ALA A 68 22.36 -38.50 51.34
N ILE A 69 21.57 -39.55 51.12
CA ILE A 69 21.45 -40.20 49.80
C ILE A 69 20.93 -39.19 48.77
N THR A 70 19.82 -38.53 49.06
CA THR A 70 19.24 -37.52 48.15
C THR A 70 20.17 -36.33 47.93
N PHE A 71 20.92 -35.91 48.95
CA PHE A 71 21.93 -34.88 48.83
C PHE A 71 23.04 -35.29 47.86
N ALA A 72 23.61 -36.49 48.03
CA ALA A 72 24.69 -36.96 47.16
C ALA A 72 24.25 -37.00 45.69
N LEU A 73 23.08 -37.61 45.42
CA LEU A 73 22.54 -37.80 44.08
C LEU A 73 22.12 -36.48 43.41
N TYR A 74 21.35 -35.65 44.10
CA TYR A 74 20.62 -34.52 43.48
C TYR A 74 21.00 -33.14 44.03
N GLY A 75 21.87 -33.05 45.03
CA GLY A 75 22.21 -31.79 45.67
C GLY A 75 21.07 -31.16 46.48
N LYS A 76 20.02 -31.94 46.77
CA LYS A 76 18.81 -31.52 47.49
C LYS A 76 18.53 -32.49 48.63
N THR A 77 17.85 -32.02 49.67
CA THR A 77 17.35 -32.89 50.76
C THR A 77 15.88 -32.68 50.96
N THR A 78 15.20 -33.67 51.57
CA THR A 78 13.77 -33.60 51.82
C THR A 78 13.37 -32.43 52.74
N ARG A 79 14.33 -31.88 53.49
CA ARG A 79 14.18 -30.71 54.37
C ARG A 79 14.42 -29.39 53.66
N THR A 80 15.24 -29.38 52.61
CA THR A 80 15.50 -28.20 51.78
C THR A 80 14.23 -27.77 51.04
N ASP A 81 13.37 -28.71 50.63
CA ASP A 81 12.09 -28.38 49.96
C ASP A 81 10.99 -27.91 50.91
N ILE A 82 10.93 -28.45 52.14
CA ILE A 82 9.80 -28.20 53.05
C ILE A 82 10.08 -27.05 54.00
N GLN A 83 11.34 -26.86 54.42
CA GLN A 83 11.70 -25.95 55.52
C GLN A 83 12.62 -24.80 55.09
N SER A 84 12.88 -24.59 53.80
CA SER A 84 13.78 -23.53 53.28
C SER A 84 15.18 -23.55 53.91
N VAL A 85 15.65 -24.73 54.34
CA VAL A 85 16.96 -24.94 54.96
C VAL A 85 18.04 -24.85 53.89
N LYS A 86 19.03 -23.97 54.08
CA LYS A 86 20.12 -23.83 53.11
C LYS A 86 21.01 -25.06 53.14
N LEU A 87 21.59 -25.40 51.99
CA LEU A 87 22.49 -26.56 51.85
C LEU A 87 23.70 -26.48 52.81
N ALA A 88 24.14 -25.25 53.12
CA ALA A 88 25.21 -24.96 54.09
C ALA A 88 24.84 -25.26 55.55
N ASP A 89 23.55 -25.33 55.88
CA ASP A 89 23.06 -25.72 57.21
C ASP A 89 22.97 -27.24 57.36
N VAL A 90 22.95 -27.95 56.23
CA VAL A 90 22.84 -29.41 56.15
C VAL A 90 24.22 -30.07 56.08
N CYS A 91 25.18 -29.46 55.38
CA CYS A 91 26.55 -29.95 55.28
C CYS A 91 27.55 -28.86 55.68
N ARG A 92 28.36 -29.13 56.71
CA ARG A 92 29.37 -28.20 57.24
C ARG A 92 30.52 -27.99 56.24
N PRO A 93 31.33 -26.91 56.39
CA PRO A 93 32.57 -26.76 55.64
C PRO A 93 33.47 -27.99 55.83
N ASN A 94 34.09 -28.47 54.75
CA ASN A 94 34.86 -29.72 54.72
C ASN A 94 34.03 -31.00 54.99
N GLY A 95 32.70 -30.89 54.96
CA GLY A 95 31.78 -32.02 55.02
C GLY A 95 31.47 -32.57 53.63
N TYR A 96 31.12 -33.85 53.57
CA TYR A 96 30.71 -34.53 52.35
C TYR A 96 29.79 -35.72 52.65
N VAL A 97 29.10 -36.14 51.61
CA VAL A 97 28.43 -37.43 51.53
C VAL A 97 28.94 -38.15 50.30
N ARG A 98 29.29 -39.42 50.50
CA ARG A 98 29.74 -40.35 49.48
C ARG A 98 28.77 -41.52 49.44
N VAL A 99 28.18 -41.77 48.29
CA VAL A 99 27.22 -42.85 48.06
C VAL A 99 27.77 -43.75 46.98
N ALA A 100 27.90 -45.04 47.28
CA ALA A 100 28.18 -46.06 46.27
C ALA A 100 26.93 -46.91 46.03
N PHE A 101 26.62 -47.15 44.77
CA PHE A 101 25.49 -47.96 44.34
C PHE A 101 25.85 -48.73 43.06
N ARG A 102 25.09 -49.77 42.78
CA ARG A 102 25.17 -50.53 41.53
C ARG A 102 23.95 -50.24 40.68
N GLN A 103 24.16 -50.06 39.38
CA GLN A 103 23.12 -49.93 38.37
C GLN A 103 23.50 -50.86 37.22
N GLY A 104 22.72 -51.92 36.98
CA GLY A 104 23.19 -52.97 36.07
C GLY A 104 24.39 -53.69 36.65
N ASP A 105 25.41 -53.90 35.82
CA ASP A 105 26.70 -54.46 36.22
C ASP A 105 27.72 -53.37 36.64
N GLU A 106 27.38 -52.09 36.48
CA GLU A 106 28.29 -50.98 36.75
C GLU A 106 28.19 -50.50 38.21
N ARG A 107 29.35 -50.27 38.84
CA ARG A 107 29.44 -49.67 40.18
C ARG A 107 29.71 -48.18 40.08
N TRP A 108 28.84 -47.39 40.68
CA TRP A 108 28.91 -45.93 40.69
C TRP A 108 29.22 -45.42 42.09
N GLU A 109 30.10 -44.44 42.19
CA GLU A 109 30.39 -43.73 43.44
C GLU A 109 30.30 -42.22 43.23
N ILE A 110 29.45 -41.58 44.03
CA ILE A 110 29.17 -40.15 43.97
C ILE A 110 29.58 -39.52 45.30
N THR A 111 30.52 -38.57 45.25
CA THR A 111 30.92 -37.75 46.39
C THR A 111 30.51 -36.31 46.15
N ARG A 112 29.65 -35.79 47.03
CA ARG A 112 29.21 -34.38 47.02
C ARG A 112 29.50 -33.74 48.37
N GLY A 113 30.03 -32.52 48.36
CA GLY A 113 30.35 -31.83 49.59
C GLY A 113 30.79 -30.39 49.40
N PHE A 114 31.33 -29.82 50.47
CA PHE A 114 31.88 -28.47 50.49
C PHE A 114 33.36 -28.48 50.88
N THR A 115 34.18 -27.68 50.22
CA THR A 115 35.57 -27.45 50.62
C THR A 115 35.64 -26.67 51.94
N THR A 116 36.84 -26.54 52.53
CA THR A 116 37.08 -25.66 53.70
C THR A 116 36.69 -24.20 53.41
N LYS A 117 36.78 -23.79 52.14
CA LYS A 117 36.39 -22.45 51.65
C LYS A 117 34.88 -22.34 51.34
N LYS A 118 34.07 -23.37 51.63
CA LYS A 118 32.63 -23.47 51.35
C LYS A 118 32.25 -23.51 49.86
N GLU A 119 33.17 -23.93 49.00
CA GLU A 119 32.88 -24.17 47.58
C GLU A 119 32.29 -25.58 47.42
N SER A 120 31.20 -25.72 46.66
CA SER A 120 30.58 -27.01 46.37
C SER A 120 31.40 -27.79 45.36
N TYR A 121 31.57 -29.09 45.56
CA TYR A 121 32.19 -29.98 44.57
C TYR A 121 31.37 -31.25 44.37
N LEU A 122 31.55 -31.87 43.20
CA LEU A 122 30.91 -33.12 42.79
C LEU A 122 31.92 -34.00 42.06
N GLU A 123 32.16 -35.17 42.63
CA GLU A 123 32.98 -36.24 42.06
C GLU A 123 32.07 -37.42 41.77
N VAL A 124 32.24 -38.00 40.58
CA VAL A 124 31.49 -39.16 40.12
C VAL A 124 32.51 -40.12 39.53
N THR A 125 32.47 -41.37 39.96
CA THR A 125 33.28 -42.44 39.37
C THR A 125 32.38 -43.60 38.96
N ARG A 126 32.77 -44.26 37.87
CA ARG A 126 32.16 -45.48 37.34
C ARG A 126 33.24 -46.55 37.27
N ASP A 127 33.05 -47.65 38.00
CA ASP A 127 34.00 -48.76 38.13
C ASP A 127 35.42 -48.31 38.50
N GLY A 128 35.51 -47.23 39.30
CA GLY A 128 36.77 -46.62 39.73
C GLY A 128 37.35 -45.57 38.77
N GLU A 129 36.78 -45.38 37.59
CA GLU A 129 37.18 -44.35 36.63
C GLU A 129 36.40 -43.05 36.83
N SER A 130 37.08 -41.90 36.84
CA SER A 130 36.42 -40.61 37.06
C SER A 130 35.67 -40.13 35.82
N VAL A 131 34.38 -39.84 36.01
CA VAL A 131 33.54 -39.21 34.99
C VAL A 131 33.93 -37.75 34.86
N GLN A 132 34.40 -37.38 33.67
CA GLN A 132 34.81 -36.03 33.32
C GLN A 132 33.60 -35.14 33.02
N GLY A 133 33.75 -33.83 33.24
CA GLY A 133 32.71 -32.84 32.95
C GLY A 133 32.56 -31.80 34.04
N THR A 134 31.74 -30.78 33.77
CA THR A 134 31.36 -29.79 34.76
C THR A 134 30.34 -30.38 35.75
N ILE A 135 30.05 -29.68 36.86
CA ILE A 135 29.03 -30.13 37.83
C ILE A 135 27.68 -30.41 37.13
N PRO A 136 27.13 -29.51 36.27
CA PRO A 136 25.90 -29.79 35.52
C PRO A 136 25.96 -31.06 34.65
N ASP A 137 27.10 -31.33 33.99
CA ASP A 137 27.26 -32.52 33.14
C ASP A 137 27.22 -33.81 33.99
N LYS A 138 27.90 -33.78 35.14
CA LYS A 138 27.90 -34.89 36.10
C LYS A 138 26.52 -35.09 36.72
N GLU A 139 25.79 -34.01 37.06
CA GLU A 139 24.42 -34.09 37.56
C GLU A 139 23.45 -34.68 36.54
N ARG A 140 23.62 -34.35 35.26
CA ARG A 140 22.87 -34.98 34.16
C ARG A 140 23.20 -36.47 34.08
N THR A 141 24.48 -36.83 34.14
CA THR A 141 24.92 -38.24 34.13
C THR A 141 24.29 -39.03 35.28
N ILE A 142 24.31 -38.49 36.50
CA ILE A 142 23.68 -39.13 37.67
C ILE A 142 22.19 -39.34 37.43
N ARG A 143 21.48 -38.34 36.89
CA ARG A 143 20.04 -38.45 36.59
C ARG A 143 19.74 -39.51 35.55
N ASP A 144 20.56 -39.58 34.50
CA ASP A 144 20.40 -40.54 33.41
C ASP A 144 20.66 -41.98 33.90
N VAL A 145 21.66 -42.18 34.78
CA VAL A 145 21.99 -43.50 35.37
C VAL A 145 20.95 -43.96 36.38
N VAL A 146 20.53 -43.07 37.29
CA VAL A 146 19.49 -43.41 38.29
C VAL A 146 18.11 -43.56 37.64
N GLY A 147 17.90 -42.95 36.46
CA GLY A 147 16.66 -43.06 35.67
C GLY A 147 15.47 -42.29 36.26
N LEU A 148 15.68 -41.60 37.38
CA LEU A 148 14.67 -40.80 38.06
C LEU A 148 15.24 -39.42 38.37
N ASP A 149 14.39 -38.40 38.32
CA ASP A 149 14.75 -37.10 38.85
C ASP A 149 14.51 -37.05 40.37
N TYR A 150 14.93 -35.96 41.00
CA TYR A 150 14.85 -35.82 42.46
C TYR A 150 13.45 -36.10 43.00
N ASP A 151 12.42 -35.55 42.35
CA ASP A 151 11.02 -35.73 42.76
C ASP A 151 10.55 -37.17 42.55
N GLY A 152 10.89 -37.78 41.41
CA GLY A 152 10.60 -39.18 41.12
C GLY A 152 11.31 -40.14 42.08
N PHE A 153 12.59 -39.91 42.38
CA PHE A 153 13.36 -40.71 43.33
C PHE A 153 12.82 -40.56 44.76
N ARG A 154 12.50 -39.33 45.16
CA ARG A 154 11.87 -39.07 46.46
C ARG A 154 10.54 -39.81 46.57
N ASN A 155 9.65 -39.70 45.59
CA ASN A 155 8.32 -40.31 45.64
C ASN A 155 8.33 -41.84 45.52
N SER A 156 9.29 -42.42 44.80
CA SER A 156 9.37 -43.87 44.58
C SER A 156 10.18 -44.61 45.65
N THR A 157 11.23 -43.97 46.18
CA THR A 157 12.16 -44.60 47.14
C THR A 157 11.76 -44.30 48.58
N PHE A 158 11.04 -43.20 48.82
CA PHE A 158 10.61 -42.81 50.17
C PHE A 158 9.13 -43.06 50.34
N VAL A 159 8.82 -44.12 51.08
CA VAL A 159 7.47 -44.31 51.60
C VAL A 159 7.35 -43.50 52.89
N ARG A 160 6.77 -42.29 52.81
CA ARG A 160 6.51 -41.50 54.02
C ARG A 160 5.38 -42.15 54.80
N GLN A 161 5.61 -42.32 56.10
CA GLN A 161 4.68 -43.01 57.00
C GLN A 161 3.29 -42.33 57.04
N GLU A 162 3.23 -41.02 56.78
CA GLU A 162 1.97 -40.24 56.72
C GLU A 162 1.23 -40.42 55.39
N GLU A 163 1.94 -40.42 54.25
CA GLU A 163 1.36 -40.58 52.90
C GLU A 163 0.74 -41.99 52.71
N MET A 164 1.30 -43.02 53.33
CA MET A 164 0.69 -44.36 53.34
C MET A 164 -0.61 -44.45 54.14
N LYS A 165 -0.72 -43.68 55.22
CA LYS A 165 -1.97 -43.60 56.00
C LYS A 165 -3.06 -42.93 55.17
N GLU A 166 -2.72 -41.88 54.42
CA GLU A 166 -3.64 -41.19 53.52
C GLU A 166 -4.11 -42.10 52.37
N LEU A 167 -3.21 -42.88 51.75
CA LEU A 167 -3.56 -43.85 50.71
C LEU A 167 -4.53 -44.94 51.20
N GLY A 168 -4.34 -45.41 52.44
CA GLY A 168 -5.20 -46.42 53.08
C GLY A 168 -6.60 -45.90 53.38
N ALA A 169 -6.75 -44.61 53.69
CA ALA A 169 -8.03 -43.97 54.01
C ALA A 169 -8.73 -43.28 52.82
N ALA A 170 -8.04 -43.06 51.70
CA ALA A 170 -8.55 -42.34 50.54
C ALA A 170 -9.57 -43.14 49.71
N SER A 171 -10.59 -42.43 49.20
CA SER A 171 -11.52 -42.93 48.18
C SER A 171 -10.82 -43.23 46.85
N GLY A 172 -11.43 -44.02 45.96
CA GLY A 172 -10.81 -44.42 44.68
C GLY A 172 -10.31 -43.25 43.82
N ALA A 173 -11.07 -42.15 43.75
CA ALA A 173 -10.67 -40.95 43.01
C ALA A 173 -9.51 -40.20 43.68
N GLN A 174 -9.51 -40.10 45.01
CA GLN A 174 -8.42 -39.48 45.76
C GLN A 174 -7.14 -40.33 45.67
N ARG A 175 -7.26 -41.65 45.74
CA ARG A 175 -6.14 -42.58 45.56
C ARG A 175 -5.54 -42.45 44.17
N LEU A 176 -6.37 -42.33 43.13
CA LEU A 176 -5.91 -42.08 41.77
C LEU A 176 -5.16 -40.74 41.67
N ALA A 177 -5.68 -39.67 42.29
CA ALA A 177 -5.00 -38.38 42.31
C ALA A 177 -3.64 -38.43 43.04
N VAL A 178 -3.53 -39.19 44.13
CA VAL A 178 -2.25 -39.42 44.82
C VAL A 178 -1.30 -40.21 43.93
N PHE A 179 -1.76 -41.25 43.24
CA PHE A 179 -0.93 -41.98 42.27
C PHE A 179 -0.50 -41.12 41.08
N GLN A 180 -1.39 -40.29 40.54
CA GLN A 180 -1.07 -39.35 39.46
C GLN A 180 0.01 -38.36 39.89
N LYS A 181 -0.02 -37.89 41.15
CA LYS A 181 1.05 -37.05 41.73
C LYS A 181 2.35 -37.82 41.95
N LEU A 182 2.27 -39.05 42.49
CA LEU A 182 3.43 -39.91 42.72
C LEU A 182 4.15 -40.24 41.41
N PHE A 183 3.39 -40.59 40.36
CA PHE A 183 3.91 -40.90 39.02
C PHE A 183 4.03 -39.68 38.10
N ARG A 184 3.72 -38.48 38.60
CA ARG A 184 3.82 -37.20 37.88
C ARG A 184 3.10 -37.17 36.53
N LEU A 185 1.94 -37.81 36.45
CA LEU A 185 1.13 -37.87 35.22
C LEU A 185 0.54 -36.50 34.83
N GLU A 186 0.59 -35.51 35.72
CA GLU A 186 0.23 -34.11 35.47
C GLU A 186 0.96 -33.51 34.26
N ILE A 187 2.18 -33.99 33.95
CA ILE A 187 2.93 -33.52 32.77
C ILE A 187 2.23 -33.88 31.46
N PHE A 188 1.56 -35.03 31.41
CA PHE A 188 0.84 -35.48 30.22
C PHE A 188 -0.47 -34.71 30.05
N GLU A 189 -1.14 -34.36 31.15
CA GLU A 189 -2.32 -33.49 31.11
C GLU A 189 -1.96 -32.09 30.61
N GLN A 190 -0.86 -31.51 31.10
CA GLN A 190 -0.36 -30.22 30.61
C GLN A 190 0.06 -30.27 29.14
N ALA A 191 0.69 -31.36 28.72
CA ALA A 191 1.07 -31.56 27.32
C ALA A 191 -0.16 -31.67 26.41
N LEU A 192 -1.19 -32.42 26.84
CA LEU A 192 -2.46 -32.55 26.13
C LEU A 192 -3.15 -31.20 25.99
N GLU A 193 -3.20 -30.40 27.06
CA GLU A 193 -3.88 -29.10 27.02
C GLU A 193 -3.17 -28.12 26.09
N ARG A 194 -1.83 -28.06 26.14
CA ARG A 194 -1.03 -27.29 25.17
C ARG A 194 -1.23 -27.75 23.73
N ALA A 195 -1.35 -29.06 23.51
CA ALA A 195 -1.60 -29.61 22.17
C ALA A 195 -2.98 -29.22 21.66
N LYS A 196 -4.01 -29.23 22.52
CA LYS A 196 -5.37 -28.78 22.18
C LYS A 196 -5.39 -27.29 21.84
N GLU A 197 -4.78 -26.44 22.65
CA GLU A 197 -4.67 -25.00 22.39
C GLU A 197 -4.00 -24.74 21.03
N ARG A 198 -2.90 -25.43 20.75
CA ARG A 198 -2.20 -25.29 19.47
C ARG A 198 -3.05 -25.78 18.30
N PHE A 199 -3.77 -26.88 18.48
CA PHE A 199 -4.66 -27.43 17.47
C PHE A 199 -5.82 -26.47 17.14
N THR A 200 -6.43 -25.85 18.15
CA THR A 200 -7.53 -24.89 17.94
C THR A 200 -7.04 -23.65 17.20
N THR A 201 -5.87 -23.12 17.55
CA THR A 201 -5.27 -21.99 16.82
C THR A 201 -5.00 -22.34 15.36
N VAL A 202 -4.30 -23.44 15.10
CA VAL A 202 -3.95 -23.85 13.72
C VAL A 202 -5.20 -24.14 12.89
N LYS A 203 -6.23 -24.75 13.50
CA LYS A 203 -7.50 -25.00 12.81
C LYS A 203 -8.21 -23.69 12.43
N ALA A 204 -8.22 -22.70 13.31
CA ALA A 204 -8.80 -21.39 13.01
C ALA A 204 -8.05 -20.67 11.88
N ASP A 205 -6.72 -20.71 11.90
CA ASP A 205 -5.89 -20.13 10.83
C ASP A 205 -6.13 -20.82 9.49
N MET A 206 -6.24 -22.15 9.49
CA MET A 206 -6.54 -22.93 8.28
C MET A 206 -7.90 -22.53 7.69
N GLN A 207 -8.95 -22.43 8.51
CA GLN A 207 -10.29 -22.02 8.07
C GLN A 207 -10.29 -20.58 7.52
N ALA A 208 -9.55 -19.66 8.15
CA ALA A 208 -9.41 -18.30 7.65
C ALA A 208 -8.71 -18.26 6.27
N LYS A 209 -7.69 -19.09 6.08
CA LYS A 209 -6.98 -19.20 4.80
C LYS A 209 -7.80 -19.86 3.71
N GLU A 210 -8.58 -20.89 4.02
CA GLU A 210 -9.52 -21.49 3.09
C GLU A 210 -10.58 -20.48 2.61
N ALA A 211 -11.12 -19.66 3.53
CA ALA A 211 -12.05 -18.59 3.18
C ALA A 211 -11.40 -17.51 2.29
N GLU A 212 -10.14 -17.13 2.58
CA GLU A 212 -9.38 -16.18 1.75
C GLU A 212 -9.13 -16.73 0.34
N ILE A 213 -8.79 -18.01 0.22
CA ILE A 213 -8.58 -18.69 -1.07
C ILE A 213 -9.88 -18.71 -1.87
N ALA A 214 -10.99 -19.12 -1.26
CA ALA A 214 -12.29 -19.16 -1.93
C ALA A 214 -12.72 -17.78 -2.46
N ALA A 215 -12.54 -16.72 -1.67
CA ALA A 215 -12.85 -15.36 -2.09
C ALA A 215 -11.97 -14.89 -3.27
N ARG A 216 -10.69 -15.26 -3.28
CA ARG A 216 -9.78 -14.95 -4.39
C ARG A 216 -10.13 -15.74 -5.65
N GLU A 217 -10.47 -17.01 -5.53
CA GLU A 217 -10.91 -17.84 -6.66
C GLU A 217 -12.17 -17.28 -7.31
N GLU A 218 -13.14 -16.83 -6.51
CA GLU A 218 -14.34 -16.16 -7.02
C GLU A 218 -13.99 -14.86 -7.77
N ALA A 219 -13.11 -14.02 -7.20
CA ALA A 219 -12.67 -12.79 -7.85
C ALA A 219 -11.91 -13.06 -9.17
N LEU A 220 -11.05 -14.08 -9.20
CA LEU A 220 -10.35 -14.52 -10.40
C LEU A 220 -11.32 -15.09 -11.44
N GLY A 221 -12.38 -15.78 -11.02
CA GLY A 221 -13.45 -16.26 -11.90
C GLY A 221 -14.20 -15.14 -12.63
N ARG A 222 -14.24 -13.92 -12.05
CA ARG A 222 -14.85 -12.72 -12.68
C ARG A 222 -13.93 -12.02 -13.68
N LEU A 223 -12.62 -12.29 -13.67
CA LEU A 223 -11.65 -11.62 -14.54
C LEU A 223 -11.90 -11.79 -16.05
N PRO A 224 -12.27 -12.99 -16.57
CA PRO A 224 -12.52 -13.17 -18.00
C PRO A 224 -13.65 -12.26 -18.50
N ALA A 225 -14.76 -12.21 -17.78
CA ALA A 225 -15.91 -11.36 -18.11
C ALA A 225 -15.54 -9.87 -18.05
N LEU A 226 -14.78 -9.44 -17.04
CA LEU A 226 -14.29 -8.07 -16.94
C LEU A 226 -13.35 -7.70 -18.10
N ARG A 227 -12.47 -8.62 -18.52
CA ARG A 227 -11.59 -8.42 -19.68
C ARG A 227 -12.37 -8.29 -20.98
N GLU A 228 -13.40 -9.10 -21.15
CA GLU A 228 -14.30 -9.01 -22.30
C GLU A 228 -15.03 -7.66 -22.33
N GLN A 229 -15.63 -7.25 -21.21
CA GLN A 229 -16.27 -5.94 -21.06
C GLN A 229 -15.31 -4.78 -21.32
N LEU A 230 -14.06 -4.88 -20.86
CA LEU A 230 -13.06 -3.86 -21.13
C LEU A 230 -12.73 -3.79 -22.63
N GLY A 231 -12.61 -4.95 -23.29
CA GLY A 231 -12.39 -5.05 -24.73
C GLY A 231 -13.51 -4.43 -25.56
N THR A 232 -14.77 -4.68 -25.19
CA THR A 232 -15.92 -4.08 -25.89
C THR A 232 -15.96 -2.56 -25.69
N LEU A 233 -15.75 -2.08 -24.46
CA LEU A 233 -15.70 -0.64 -24.18
C LEU A 233 -14.55 0.07 -24.91
N ASP A 234 -13.38 -0.56 -25.01
CA ASP A 234 -12.25 0.00 -25.78
C ASP A 234 -12.53 0.05 -27.29
N GLN A 235 -13.23 -0.95 -27.83
CA GLN A 235 -13.69 -0.96 -29.21
C GLN A 235 -14.66 0.20 -29.47
N GLU A 236 -15.70 0.33 -28.63
CA GLU A 236 -16.67 1.42 -28.72
C GLU A 236 -16.02 2.80 -28.60
N ARG A 237 -15.06 2.95 -27.68
CA ARG A 237 -14.29 4.19 -27.52
C ARG A 237 -13.53 4.55 -28.80
N LYS A 238 -12.88 3.57 -29.44
CA LYS A 238 -12.15 3.80 -30.71
C LYS A 238 -13.11 4.19 -31.84
N GLU A 239 -14.23 3.50 -31.98
CA GLU A 239 -15.24 3.81 -33.00
C GLU A 239 -15.83 5.20 -32.82
N ARG A 240 -16.21 5.56 -31.59
CA ARG A 240 -16.70 6.91 -31.27
C ARG A 240 -15.62 7.97 -31.51
N GLY A 241 -14.37 7.70 -31.13
CA GLY A 241 -13.24 8.59 -31.40
C GLY A 241 -13.02 8.84 -32.89
N ALA A 242 -13.06 7.77 -33.71
CA ALA A 242 -12.99 7.88 -35.17
C ALA A 242 -14.16 8.69 -35.74
N ARG A 243 -15.37 8.49 -35.21
CA ARG A 243 -16.55 9.24 -35.64
C ARG A 243 -16.45 10.73 -35.34
N VAL A 244 -15.94 11.09 -34.15
CA VAL A 244 -15.68 12.49 -33.78
C VAL A 244 -14.66 13.11 -34.74
N ALA A 245 -13.55 12.43 -35.04
CA ALA A 245 -12.54 12.91 -35.97
C ALA A 245 -13.11 13.12 -37.39
N GLN A 246 -13.95 12.20 -37.87
CA GLN A 246 -14.63 12.34 -39.16
C GLN A 246 -15.56 13.57 -39.19
N LEU A 247 -16.36 13.76 -38.14
CA LEU A 247 -17.29 14.90 -38.05
C LEU A 247 -16.54 16.23 -37.96
N GLN A 248 -15.42 16.28 -37.24
CA GLN A 248 -14.55 17.46 -37.20
C GLN A 248 -13.97 17.79 -38.58
N ALA A 249 -13.45 16.79 -39.29
CA ALA A 249 -12.93 16.98 -40.64
C ALA A 249 -14.02 17.44 -41.63
N ALA A 250 -15.23 16.88 -41.54
CA ALA A 250 -16.37 17.30 -42.36
C ALA A 250 -16.82 18.74 -42.04
N LEU A 251 -16.82 19.12 -40.76
CA LEU A 251 -17.13 20.49 -40.33
C LEU A 251 -16.10 21.49 -40.87
N GLU A 252 -14.81 21.17 -40.76
CA GLU A 252 -13.74 21.99 -41.33
C GLU A 252 -13.85 22.13 -42.85
N ALA A 253 -14.16 21.04 -43.55
CA ALA A 253 -14.39 21.07 -44.99
C ALA A 253 -15.59 21.96 -45.35
N GLY A 254 -16.71 21.84 -44.62
CA GLY A 254 -17.88 22.68 -44.80
C GLY A 254 -17.60 24.16 -44.55
N PHE A 255 -16.78 24.50 -43.54
CA PHE A 255 -16.34 25.88 -43.32
C PHE A 255 -15.47 26.42 -44.46
N ARG A 256 -14.59 25.59 -45.04
CA ARG A 256 -13.79 25.99 -46.20
C ARG A 256 -14.66 26.23 -47.43
N GLU A 257 -15.60 25.32 -47.69
CA GLU A 257 -16.54 25.44 -48.80
C GLU A 257 -17.42 26.69 -48.66
N MET A 258 -17.94 26.96 -47.45
CA MET A 258 -18.70 28.16 -47.15
C MET A 258 -17.91 29.44 -47.42
N LYS A 259 -16.64 29.52 -46.98
CA LYS A 259 -15.76 30.66 -47.31
C LYS A 259 -15.51 30.82 -48.81
N ASP A 260 -15.33 29.72 -49.53
CA ASP A 260 -15.14 29.75 -50.98
C ASP A 260 -16.40 30.24 -51.70
N LEU A 261 -17.58 29.82 -51.24
CA LEU A 261 -18.88 30.28 -51.74
C LEU A 261 -19.09 31.77 -51.44
N GLU A 262 -18.78 32.23 -50.23
CA GLU A 262 -18.83 33.66 -49.87
C GLU A 262 -17.94 34.49 -50.80
N ALA A 263 -16.69 34.06 -51.06
CA ALA A 263 -15.79 34.74 -51.98
C ALA A 263 -16.29 34.72 -53.43
N LYS A 264 -16.91 33.61 -53.88
CA LYS A 264 -17.57 33.55 -55.20
C LYS A 264 -18.76 34.50 -55.28
N HIS A 265 -19.58 34.57 -54.23
CA HIS A 265 -20.72 35.45 -54.16
C HIS A 265 -20.28 36.92 -54.21
N GLU A 266 -19.25 37.29 -53.43
CA GLU A 266 -18.71 38.66 -53.45
C GLU A 266 -18.18 39.05 -54.84
N ARG A 267 -17.47 38.13 -55.53
CA ARG A 267 -17.06 38.34 -56.93
C ARG A 267 -18.25 38.51 -57.87
N TRP A 268 -19.29 37.69 -57.72
CA TRP A 268 -20.50 37.79 -58.54
C TRP A 268 -21.22 39.13 -58.32
N VAL A 269 -21.39 39.57 -57.07
CA VAL A 269 -21.99 40.87 -56.74
C VAL A 269 -21.21 42.01 -57.39
N ARG A 270 -19.87 42.02 -57.27
CA ARG A 270 -19.01 43.03 -57.92
C ARG A 270 -19.17 43.02 -59.44
N SER A 271 -19.20 41.84 -60.05
CA SER A 271 -19.36 41.71 -61.51
C SER A 271 -20.75 42.15 -61.97
N SER A 272 -21.80 41.87 -61.19
CA SER A 272 -23.17 42.27 -61.50
C SER A 272 -23.31 43.79 -61.45
N ALA A 273 -22.77 44.43 -60.41
CA ALA A 273 -22.76 45.89 -60.31
C ALA A 273 -21.99 46.54 -61.47
N ALA A 274 -20.84 45.98 -61.86
CA ALA A 274 -20.07 46.46 -63.01
C ALA A 274 -20.83 46.32 -64.35
N LEU A 275 -21.64 45.26 -64.50
CA LEU A 275 -22.51 45.08 -65.67
C LEU A 275 -23.66 46.10 -65.70
N GLU A 276 -24.27 46.40 -64.56
CA GLU A 276 -25.28 47.45 -64.44
C GLU A 276 -24.70 48.83 -64.78
N ASP A 277 -23.52 49.17 -64.24
CA ASP A 277 -22.81 50.41 -64.59
C ASP A 277 -22.48 50.48 -66.09
N ARG A 278 -22.03 49.37 -66.70
CA ARG A 278 -21.75 49.32 -68.14
C ARG A 278 -23.03 49.50 -68.97
N SER A 279 -24.14 48.92 -68.52
CA SER A 279 -25.45 49.04 -69.16
C SER A 279 -25.97 50.49 -69.10
N THR A 280 -25.83 51.15 -67.95
CA THR A 280 -26.21 52.57 -67.81
C THR A 280 -25.32 53.47 -68.67
N GLN A 281 -24.01 53.22 -68.72
CA GLN A 281 -23.09 53.92 -69.61
C GLN A 281 -23.43 53.72 -71.09
N LEU A 282 -23.78 52.50 -71.50
CA LEU A 282 -24.23 52.21 -72.87
C LEU A 282 -25.49 52.99 -73.21
N LYS A 283 -26.52 52.97 -72.34
CA LYS A 283 -27.74 53.77 -72.54
C LYS A 283 -27.44 55.27 -72.63
N ALA A 284 -26.50 55.77 -71.83
CA ALA A 284 -26.08 57.17 -71.90
C ALA A 284 -25.35 57.48 -73.22
N LEU A 285 -24.51 56.58 -73.70
CA LEU A 285 -23.83 56.69 -75.00
C LEU A 285 -24.81 56.61 -76.18
N GLU A 286 -25.79 55.72 -76.13
CA GLU A 286 -26.87 55.64 -77.12
C GLU A 286 -27.68 56.95 -77.16
N ALA A 287 -28.04 57.49 -76.01
CA ALA A 287 -28.71 58.79 -75.93
C ALA A 287 -27.84 59.92 -76.50
N ARG A 288 -26.52 59.89 -76.23
CA ARG A 288 -25.54 60.83 -76.77
C ARG A 288 -25.37 60.70 -78.27
N GLU A 289 -25.37 59.48 -78.81
CA GLU A 289 -25.32 59.20 -80.24
C GLU A 289 -26.55 59.78 -80.94
N ILE A 290 -27.74 59.58 -80.37
CA ILE A 290 -28.99 60.18 -80.88
C ILE A 290 -28.90 61.71 -80.85
N GLU A 291 -28.45 62.30 -79.74
CA GLU A 291 -28.26 63.76 -79.61
C GLU A 291 -27.31 64.32 -80.69
N VAL A 292 -26.15 63.69 -80.87
CA VAL A 292 -25.16 64.10 -81.88
C VAL A 292 -25.69 63.90 -83.30
N ARG A 293 -26.46 62.83 -83.54
CA ARG A 293 -27.10 62.58 -84.83
C ARG A 293 -28.14 63.65 -85.16
N ASP A 294 -28.97 64.03 -84.18
CA ASP A 294 -29.95 65.11 -84.32
C ASP A 294 -29.25 66.45 -84.55
N GLN A 295 -28.16 66.74 -83.84
CA GLN A 295 -27.30 67.90 -84.10
C GLN A 295 -26.71 67.88 -85.51
N GLY A 296 -26.27 66.72 -86.01
CA GLY A 296 -25.80 66.54 -87.37
C GLY A 296 -26.89 66.79 -88.42
N GLN A 297 -28.13 66.37 -88.15
CA GLN A 297 -29.27 66.68 -89.01
C GLN A 297 -29.63 68.17 -88.99
N ILE A 298 -29.53 68.83 -87.84
CA ILE A 298 -29.72 70.28 -87.72
C ILE A 298 -28.63 71.01 -88.50
N ALA A 299 -27.36 70.62 -88.34
CA ALA A 299 -26.23 71.19 -89.10
C ALA A 299 -26.43 70.99 -90.62
N ALA A 300 -26.90 69.83 -91.06
CA ALA A 300 -27.21 69.57 -92.46
C ALA A 300 -28.39 70.41 -93.01
N LYS A 301 -29.34 70.81 -92.16
CA LYS A 301 -30.41 71.75 -92.52
C LYS A 301 -29.95 73.21 -92.55
N LEU A 302 -28.95 73.56 -91.73
CA LEU A 302 -28.34 74.89 -91.72
C LEU A 302 -27.33 75.08 -92.86
N GLU A 303 -26.76 74.01 -93.43
CA GLU A 303 -25.87 74.07 -94.60
C GLU A 303 -26.47 74.79 -95.82
N PRO A 304 -27.70 74.46 -96.29
CA PRO A 304 -28.30 75.20 -97.40
C PRO A 304 -28.59 76.67 -97.05
N GLU A 305 -28.99 76.97 -95.81
CA GLU A 305 -29.18 78.36 -95.34
C GLU A 305 -27.84 79.12 -95.30
N ARG A 306 -26.77 78.49 -94.82
CA ARG A 306 -25.42 79.03 -94.84
C ARG A 306 -24.94 79.24 -96.27
N ALA A 307 -25.18 78.30 -97.17
CA ALA A 307 -24.83 78.42 -98.59
C ALA A 307 -25.62 79.53 -99.29
N THR A 308 -26.90 79.75 -98.96
CA THR A 308 -27.65 80.92 -99.45
C THR A 308 -27.12 82.22 -98.87
N LEU A 309 -26.79 82.29 -97.58
CA LEU A 309 -26.18 83.48 -96.97
C LEU A 309 -24.78 83.76 -97.52
N GLU A 310 -23.96 82.72 -97.77
CA GLU A 310 -22.67 82.84 -98.45
C GLU A 310 -22.85 83.38 -99.88
N LYS A 311 -23.89 82.93 -100.58
CA LYS A 311 -24.23 83.43 -101.92
C LYS A 311 -24.79 84.85 -101.89
N GLU A 312 -25.59 85.22 -100.90
CA GLU A 312 -26.05 86.60 -100.67
C GLU A 312 -24.89 87.53 -100.30
N ILE A 313 -23.92 87.06 -99.51
CA ILE A 313 -22.68 87.78 -99.23
C ILE A 313 -21.86 87.93 -100.53
N GLU A 314 -21.73 86.86 -101.33
CA GLU A 314 -21.02 86.92 -102.61
C GLU A 314 -21.72 87.86 -103.62
N ASP A 315 -23.05 87.87 -103.65
CA ASP A 315 -23.85 88.77 -104.49
C ASP A 315 -23.77 90.23 -103.97
N LEU A 316 -23.77 90.47 -102.66
CA LEU A 316 -23.54 91.79 -102.05
C LEU A 316 -22.10 92.29 -102.27
N ASP A 317 -21.10 91.42 -102.18
CA ASP A 317 -19.69 91.72 -102.47
C ASP A 317 -19.48 91.98 -103.98
N ARG A 318 -20.24 91.32 -104.87
CA ARG A 318 -20.30 91.65 -106.31
C ARG A 318 -21.03 92.95 -106.60
N LEU A 319 -22.00 93.32 -105.77
CA LEU A 319 -22.73 94.58 -105.87
C LEU A 319 -21.95 95.77 -105.27
N ALA A 320 -21.00 95.52 -104.38
CA ALA A 320 -20.13 96.52 -103.77
C ALA A 320 -19.38 97.40 -104.80
N PRO A 321 -18.77 96.87 -105.89
CA PRO A 321 -18.17 97.71 -106.93
C PRO A 321 -19.20 98.39 -107.87
N SER A 322 -20.50 98.07 -107.78
CA SER A 322 -21.56 98.68 -108.60
C SER A 322 -22.41 99.74 -107.88
N GLN A 323 -22.43 99.79 -106.55
CA GLN A 323 -22.92 100.98 -105.83
C GLN A 323 -21.92 102.15 -105.92
N ASP A 324 -20.63 101.88 -106.07
CA ASP A 324 -19.59 102.90 -106.22
C ASP A 324 -19.54 103.57 -107.61
N ARG A 325 -20.43 103.21 -108.56
CA ARG A 325 -20.49 103.84 -109.90
C ARG A 325 -21.80 104.56 -110.23
N LEU A 326 -22.75 104.63 -109.30
CA LEU A 326 -24.00 105.39 -109.46
C LEU A 326 -24.30 106.22 -108.21
N ALA A 327 -23.52 107.28 -108.03
CA ALA A 327 -23.99 108.54 -107.46
C ALA A 327 -25.09 109.14 -108.39
N PRO A 328 -25.99 110.05 -107.95
CA PRO A 328 -25.77 111.04 -106.90
C PRO A 328 -26.97 111.40 -105.98
N ASP A 329 -26.67 112.25 -105.00
CA ASP A 329 -27.54 113.15 -104.24
C ASP A 329 -28.61 112.57 -103.30
N ARG A 330 -28.33 112.63 -101.99
CA ARG A 330 -29.18 113.38 -101.03
C ARG A 330 -28.53 113.54 -99.65
N HIS A 331 -28.13 114.79 -99.40
CA HIS A 331 -28.37 115.58 -98.18
C HIS A 331 -28.54 114.90 -96.81
N ARG A 332 -27.64 115.31 -95.88
CA ARG A 332 -27.89 115.68 -94.46
C ARG A 332 -28.51 114.61 -93.52
N PRO A 333 -28.59 114.88 -92.22
CA PRO A 333 -27.58 115.31 -91.24
C PRO A 333 -27.53 114.29 -90.07
N GLY A 334 -26.64 114.43 -89.09
CA GLY A 334 -26.87 113.77 -87.80
C GLY A 334 -25.63 113.40 -87.01
N ASP A 335 -25.30 114.27 -86.07
CA ASP A 335 -24.81 113.96 -84.73
C ASP A 335 -25.03 112.51 -84.28
N ARG A 336 -23.96 111.83 -83.83
CA ARG A 336 -23.73 111.61 -82.39
C ARG A 336 -22.54 110.69 -82.11
N VAL A 337 -21.70 111.23 -81.23
CA VAL A 337 -20.95 110.57 -80.15
C VAL A 337 -19.69 109.80 -80.55
N GLN A 338 -18.58 110.45 -80.20
CA GLN A 338 -17.24 109.93 -80.07
C GLN A 338 -16.99 109.44 -78.62
N LEU A 339 -16.20 108.36 -78.53
CA LEU A 339 -15.38 107.84 -77.42
C LEU A 339 -16.05 106.90 -76.38
N PRO A 340 -15.31 105.95 -75.73
CA PRO A 340 -13.89 105.59 -75.86
C PRO A 340 -13.58 104.07 -76.04
N PRO A 341 -12.30 103.68 -76.14
CA PRO A 341 -11.85 102.28 -76.19
C PRO A 341 -11.51 101.70 -74.80
N ARG A 342 -11.52 100.37 -74.75
CA ARG A 342 -10.84 99.41 -73.85
C ARG A 342 -10.15 99.99 -72.59
N ARG A 343 -10.60 99.50 -71.42
CA ARG A 343 -9.73 99.21 -70.26
C ARG A 343 -9.68 97.70 -69.99
N ARG A 344 -8.51 97.11 -70.27
CA ARG A 344 -7.95 96.02 -69.44
C ARG A 344 -7.36 96.69 -68.20
N THR A 345 -7.63 96.13 -67.02
CA THR A 345 -6.70 95.99 -65.87
C THR A 345 -7.51 95.51 -64.67
N THR A 346 -7.33 94.24 -64.29
CA THR A 346 -6.51 93.79 -63.15
C THR A 346 -7.21 93.88 -61.80
N GLY A 347 -7.18 92.77 -61.08
CA GLY A 347 -7.63 92.69 -59.70
C GLY A 347 -7.82 91.22 -59.35
N ARG A 348 -6.76 90.41 -59.43
CA ARG A 348 -6.00 89.97 -58.24
C ARG A 348 -6.90 89.17 -57.30
N ALA A 349 -6.63 87.89 -57.17
CA ALA A 349 -5.72 87.39 -56.13
C ALA A 349 -6.60 86.58 -55.16
N ARG A 350 -6.20 85.42 -54.65
CA ARG A 350 -4.89 84.81 -54.59
C ARG A 350 -5.10 83.40 -54.07
N ASP A 351 -4.16 82.52 -54.38
CA ASP A 351 -3.36 81.75 -53.40
C ASP A 351 -4.08 81.31 -52.12
N ALA A 352 -3.93 80.11 -51.61
CA ALA A 352 -3.01 79.02 -51.91
C ALA A 352 -3.22 78.01 -50.76
N ASN A 353 -2.99 76.75 -51.07
CA ASN A 353 -2.10 75.88 -50.32
C ASN A 353 -2.39 75.56 -48.84
N ARG A 354 -2.33 74.24 -48.62
CA ARG A 354 -1.67 73.55 -47.51
C ARG A 354 -2.40 73.36 -46.17
N ALA A 355 -2.39 72.07 -45.84
CA ALA A 355 -2.01 71.49 -44.55
C ALA A 355 -3.03 71.52 -43.41
N GLY A 356 -3.35 70.31 -42.97
CA GLY A 356 -2.92 69.91 -41.63
C GLY A 356 -3.99 69.80 -40.55
N THR A 357 -3.95 68.63 -39.91
CA THR A 357 -4.01 68.44 -38.45
C THR A 357 -5.33 68.61 -37.68
N GLY A 358 -5.52 67.64 -36.77
CA GLY A 358 -6.12 67.83 -35.44
C GLY A 358 -7.60 67.45 -35.38
N MET A 359 -7.98 66.39 -34.66
CA MET A 359 -8.32 66.40 -33.22
C MET A 359 -9.39 67.46 -32.88
N ALA A 360 -10.40 67.24 -32.04
CA ALA A 360 -10.90 66.11 -31.24
C ALA A 360 -12.09 66.66 -30.41
N ARG A 361 -12.77 65.76 -29.69
CA ARG A 361 -13.66 65.97 -28.51
C ARG A 361 -15.10 66.40 -28.87
N GLY A 362 -16.16 65.70 -28.48
CA GLY A 362 -16.48 64.91 -27.27
C GLY A 362 -17.73 65.55 -26.60
N PRO A 363 -18.26 65.10 -25.45
CA PRO A 363 -18.38 63.75 -24.87
C PRO A 363 -19.78 63.51 -24.18
N CYS A 364 -19.83 62.48 -23.30
CA CYS A 364 -20.75 62.23 -22.15
C CYS A 364 -22.01 61.35 -22.40
N ARG A 365 -22.44 60.42 -21.52
CA ARG A 365 -21.96 59.75 -20.26
C ARG A 365 -23.10 58.79 -19.82
N LEU A 366 -22.89 57.51 -19.43
CA LEU A 366 -22.93 56.86 -18.08
C LEU A 366 -23.51 55.44 -18.32
N GLY A 367 -23.01 54.26 -17.90
CA GLY A 367 -22.50 53.72 -16.62
C GLY A 367 -23.54 52.71 -16.03
N PRO A 368 -23.25 51.79 -15.07
CA PRO A 368 -22.16 50.79 -14.96
C PRO A 368 -22.61 49.39 -14.40
N GLY A 369 -21.66 48.43 -14.21
CA GLY A 369 -21.76 47.25 -13.31
C GLY A 369 -20.90 46.04 -13.74
N ALA A 370 -19.68 45.84 -13.21
CA ALA A 370 -19.30 45.01 -12.03
C ALA A 370 -19.36 43.48 -12.29
N GLN A 371 -18.45 42.57 -11.91
CA GLN A 371 -17.14 42.54 -11.24
C GLN A 371 -16.54 41.15 -11.52
N ARG A 372 -15.21 41.02 -11.60
CA ARG A 372 -14.47 39.76 -11.49
C ARG A 372 -13.80 39.71 -10.12
N GLY A 373 -13.79 38.54 -9.48
CA GLY A 373 -12.84 38.21 -8.42
C GLY A 373 -13.36 37.16 -7.45
N THR A 374 -12.78 35.96 -7.47
CA THR A 374 -12.11 35.33 -6.31
C THR A 374 -11.61 33.94 -6.70
N SER A 375 -10.29 33.75 -6.59
CA SER A 375 -9.66 32.44 -6.44
C SER A 375 -9.34 32.26 -4.96
N ALA A 376 -9.89 31.24 -4.34
CA ALA A 376 -9.44 30.76 -3.03
C ALA A 376 -9.37 29.23 -3.10
N ARG A 377 -8.14 28.70 -2.99
CA ARG A 377 -7.87 27.31 -2.66
C ARG A 377 -7.96 27.16 -1.15
N GLY A 378 -8.64 26.13 -0.69
CA GLY A 378 -8.56 25.65 0.68
C GLY A 378 -9.78 24.85 1.06
N GLU A 379 -9.66 23.51 1.03
CA GLU A 379 -10.24 22.61 2.04
C GLU A 379 -9.75 21.17 1.78
N GLY A 380 -9.14 20.59 2.81
CA GLY A 380 -8.86 19.16 2.92
C GLY A 380 -10.05 18.41 3.55
N PRO A 381 -9.84 17.22 4.12
CA PRO A 381 -10.26 15.95 3.52
C PRO A 381 -11.58 15.40 4.07
N LEU A 382 -12.30 14.64 3.24
CA LEU A 382 -13.42 13.79 3.64
C LEU A 382 -12.92 12.38 4.04
N PRO A 383 -13.61 11.68 4.96
CA PRO A 383 -13.15 10.44 5.55
C PRO A 383 -13.43 9.24 4.63
N GLY A 384 -12.49 8.28 4.65
CA GLY A 384 -12.71 6.92 4.15
C GLY A 384 -13.40 6.02 5.19
N PRO A 385 -13.68 4.75 4.83
CA PRO A 385 -14.73 3.90 5.40
C PRO A 385 -14.53 3.46 6.85
#